data_AF-A0A556QEK7-F1
#
_entry.id   AF-A0A556QEK7-F1
#
_cell.length_a   1.000
_cell.length_b   1.000
_cell.length_c   1.000
_cell.angle_alpha   90.00
_cell.angle_beta   90.00
_cell.angle_gamma   90.00
#
_symmetry.space_group_name_H-M   'P 1'
#
loop_
_entity.id
_entity.type
_entity.pdbx_description
1 polymer ?
#
loop_
_entity_poly.entity_id
_entity_poly.type
_entity_poly.pdbx_seq_one_letter_code
_entity_poly.pdbx_strand_id
1 'polypeptide(L)'
;MNSQYLRFPLLVASLLAALSPFSLSAAPVTWTGNGDANNSGDWVTPSNWSAYPTSADFATLGNVTSSSRTVTIKNGETANAGRLIFDQATSGSSNILTIASGGLLTGLSGSQTWAAPTAGTTTVNVGGTIEFTGGTGAFAINTGLNFTDNGAIIRSISASATPAFTFGGAVNVAVGSGGIAQISNTNTGQTLGATFGAASTLTVTSGTLEFFSARTFGGVGSVTTTLQGTTSIASGATLKLAVTSAAGIGSAGVALTNSGTLTQSGKVTTSSRGGGGPSTITNSGTWAVSGSGVIEKLTNTASTAVTVFTNTGTLRGSTTSDSLNYDHEVSAGSDLIFTNSGIIAAGNGSNGSGLTSVGTLTFIDFNITHSVTTSSLVFDIGGTTGGQFDVIALQSSQMALTNATLAINLVNGFTPSSSFALDILTSDVPSSISGSFVGITVNGSANPNYSFNYNSTTGIGTLSYNAIPEPSTYAAAAGLLSLGAGILRRRRTVKVAA
;
A
#
# COMPACT_ATOMS: atom_id res chain seq x y z
N MET A 1 64.47 -59.71 -40.72
CA MET A 1 64.39 -58.27 -41.04
C MET A 1 63.03 -57.78 -40.58
N ASN A 2 63.03 -56.98 -39.51
CA ASN A 2 61.85 -56.54 -38.77
C ASN A 2 61.13 -55.41 -39.51
N SER A 3 59.85 -55.61 -39.86
CA SER A 3 58.96 -54.51 -40.25
C SER A 3 58.15 -54.07 -39.03
N GLN A 4 58.50 -52.91 -38.49
CA GLN A 4 57.69 -52.17 -37.53
C GLN A 4 56.61 -51.38 -38.29
N TYR A 5 55.34 -51.72 -38.06
CA TYR A 5 54.21 -50.89 -38.46
C TYR A 5 53.90 -49.89 -37.34
N LEU A 6 54.25 -48.62 -37.56
CA LEU A 6 53.79 -47.49 -36.75
C LEU A 6 52.30 -47.26 -37.01
N ARG A 7 51.49 -47.30 -35.94
CA ARG A 7 50.07 -46.95 -35.94
C ARG A 7 49.93 -45.42 -35.87
N PHE A 8 49.25 -44.83 -36.85
CA PHE A 8 48.63 -43.50 -36.73
C PHE A 8 47.16 -43.59 -37.17
N PRO A 9 46.23 -43.78 -36.22
CA PRO A 9 44.90 -43.20 -36.39
C PRO A 9 44.35 -42.74 -35.04
N LEU A 10 44.89 -41.66 -34.46
CA LEU A 10 44.28 -41.06 -33.27
C LEU A 10 44.22 -39.52 -33.28
N LEU A 11 44.78 -38.85 -34.30
CA LEU A 11 44.82 -37.39 -34.35
C LEU A 11 43.70 -36.75 -35.20
N VAL A 12 42.95 -37.54 -35.98
CA VAL A 12 41.88 -37.01 -36.85
C VAL A 12 40.51 -37.00 -36.15
N ALA A 13 40.30 -37.87 -35.15
CA ALA A 13 39.04 -37.92 -34.41
C ALA A 13 38.86 -36.75 -33.41
N SER A 14 39.96 -36.19 -32.88
CA SER A 14 39.92 -35.05 -31.96
C SER A 14 39.78 -33.69 -32.65
N LEU A 15 40.09 -33.58 -33.95
CA LEU A 15 39.88 -32.34 -34.71
C LEU A 15 38.45 -32.20 -35.24
N LEU A 16 37.75 -33.32 -35.49
CA LEU A 16 36.34 -33.29 -35.92
C LEU A 16 35.35 -33.05 -34.76
N ALA A 17 35.73 -33.36 -33.52
CA ALA A 17 34.92 -33.04 -32.33
C ALA A 17 35.01 -31.56 -31.90
N ALA A 18 35.98 -30.80 -32.42
CA ALA A 18 36.12 -29.35 -32.21
C ALA A 18 35.35 -28.52 -33.27
N LEU A 19 34.72 -29.18 -34.25
CA LEU A 19 33.78 -28.58 -35.21
C LEU A 19 32.34 -28.96 -34.85
N SER A 20 32.01 -28.98 -33.55
CA SER A 20 30.62 -28.86 -33.15
C SER A 20 30.05 -27.59 -33.81
N PRO A 21 28.85 -27.64 -34.39
CA PRO A 21 28.28 -26.45 -35.00
C PRO A 21 28.25 -25.40 -33.91
N PHE A 22 29.01 -24.31 -34.10
CA PHE A 22 28.76 -23.07 -33.39
C PHE A 22 27.29 -22.79 -33.63
N SER A 23 26.44 -23.08 -32.65
CA SER A 23 25.09 -22.56 -32.65
C SER A 23 25.30 -21.05 -32.51
N LEU A 24 25.40 -20.36 -33.64
CA LEU A 24 25.19 -18.93 -33.68
C LEU A 24 23.86 -18.74 -32.97
N SER A 25 23.89 -18.20 -31.75
CA SER A 25 22.67 -17.80 -31.08
C SER A 25 21.95 -16.92 -32.09
N ALA A 26 20.76 -17.33 -32.52
CA ALA A 26 19.99 -16.58 -33.50
C ALA A 26 20.00 -15.10 -33.06
N ALA A 27 20.47 -14.23 -33.94
CA ALA A 27 20.52 -12.81 -33.63
C ALA A 27 19.10 -12.40 -33.22
N PRO A 28 18.92 -11.71 -32.08
CA PRO A 28 17.59 -11.34 -31.63
C PRO A 28 16.88 -10.55 -32.72
N VAL A 29 15.70 -11.00 -33.14
CA VAL A 29 14.91 -10.27 -34.12
C VAL A 29 14.15 -9.17 -33.38
N THR A 30 14.44 -7.91 -33.70
CA THR A 30 13.66 -6.77 -33.20
C THR A 30 12.44 -6.58 -34.08
N TRP A 31 11.26 -6.85 -33.53
CA TRP A 31 10.00 -6.63 -34.23
C TRP A 31 9.58 -5.16 -34.18
N THR A 32 9.92 -4.41 -35.22
CA THR A 32 9.44 -3.04 -35.44
C THR A 32 8.28 -3.09 -36.43
N GLY A 33 7.12 -3.55 -35.96
CA GLY A 33 5.88 -3.67 -36.73
C GLY A 33 5.89 -3.13 -38.17
N ASN A 34 6.05 -4.02 -39.17
CA ASN A 34 6.04 -3.75 -40.62
C ASN A 34 6.84 -2.54 -41.14
N GLY A 35 7.84 -2.05 -40.40
CA GLY A 35 8.81 -1.09 -40.92
C GLY A 35 8.34 0.37 -41.02
N ASP A 36 7.13 0.71 -40.55
CA ASP A 36 6.70 2.11 -40.38
C ASP A 36 6.35 2.41 -38.91
N ALA A 37 7.28 3.09 -38.24
CA ALA A 37 7.12 3.54 -36.86
C ALA A 37 5.98 4.56 -36.67
N ASN A 38 5.38 5.08 -37.75
CA ASN A 38 4.28 6.05 -37.72
C ASN A 38 2.93 5.50 -38.19
N ASN A 39 2.83 4.21 -38.57
CA ASN A 39 1.53 3.64 -38.92
C ASN A 39 0.68 3.49 -37.64
N SER A 40 -0.21 4.45 -37.43
CA SER A 40 -1.29 4.42 -36.45
C SER A 40 -2.29 3.30 -36.82
N GLY A 41 -2.73 2.51 -35.86
CA GLY A 41 -3.72 1.45 -36.08
C GLY A 41 -3.67 0.37 -34.99
N ASP A 42 -4.74 -0.41 -34.87
CA ASP A 42 -4.79 -1.56 -33.96
C ASP A 42 -3.96 -2.71 -34.52
N TRP A 43 -2.94 -3.13 -33.76
CA TRP A 43 -2.10 -4.27 -34.10
C TRP A 43 -2.75 -5.52 -33.59
N VAL A 44 -3.17 -6.38 -34.51
CA VAL A 44 -3.80 -7.66 -34.20
C VAL A 44 -2.82 -8.76 -34.59
N THR A 45 -2.43 -9.60 -33.65
CA THR A 45 -1.83 -10.90 -33.98
C THR A 45 -2.92 -11.80 -34.59
N PRO A 46 -2.65 -12.65 -35.61
CA PRO A 46 -1.47 -12.70 -36.48
C PRO A 46 -1.49 -11.71 -37.66
N SER A 47 -2.59 -11.00 -37.93
CA SER A 47 -2.77 -10.28 -39.21
C SER A 47 -1.72 -9.21 -39.51
N ASN A 48 -1.05 -8.66 -38.49
CA ASN A 48 -0.04 -7.60 -38.66
C ASN A 48 1.40 -8.06 -38.35
N TRP A 49 1.62 -9.36 -38.10
CA TRP A 49 2.94 -9.94 -37.85
C TRP A 49 3.25 -10.95 -38.95
N SER A 50 4.36 -10.80 -39.66
CA SER A 50 4.77 -11.77 -40.70
C SER A 50 5.11 -13.15 -40.13
N ALA A 51 5.36 -13.25 -38.82
CA ALA A 51 5.51 -14.47 -38.02
C ALA A 51 5.32 -14.12 -36.53
N TYR A 52 4.89 -15.07 -35.70
CA TYR A 52 4.84 -14.85 -34.24
C TYR A 52 6.26 -14.69 -33.68
N PRO A 53 6.48 -13.78 -32.72
CA PRO A 53 7.73 -13.78 -31.98
C PRO A 53 7.87 -15.12 -31.24
N THR A 54 9.10 -15.52 -31.03
CA THR A 54 9.49 -16.67 -30.24
C THR A 54 10.07 -16.20 -28.90
N SER A 55 10.29 -17.14 -27.98
CA SER A 55 10.92 -16.85 -26.69
C SER A 55 12.37 -16.35 -26.81
N ALA A 56 12.99 -16.42 -27.99
CA ALA A 56 14.32 -15.87 -28.26
C ALA A 56 14.28 -14.41 -28.73
N ASP A 57 13.09 -13.89 -29.08
CA ASP A 57 12.96 -12.60 -29.74
C ASP A 57 12.74 -11.44 -28.75
N PHE A 58 13.13 -10.24 -29.20
CA PHE A 58 12.82 -8.97 -28.53
C PHE A 58 11.69 -8.27 -29.28
N ALA A 59 10.56 -8.07 -28.60
CA ALA A 59 9.49 -7.23 -29.11
C ALA A 59 9.69 -5.79 -28.59
N THR A 60 9.73 -4.81 -29.49
CA THR A 60 9.85 -3.40 -29.10
C THR A 60 8.68 -2.61 -29.67
N LEU A 61 7.89 -1.99 -28.80
CA LEU A 61 6.93 -0.96 -29.18
C LEU A 61 7.63 0.39 -29.14
N GLY A 62 8.14 0.79 -30.31
CA GLY A 62 8.90 2.02 -30.50
C GLY A 62 8.06 3.30 -30.37
N ASN A 63 8.76 4.43 -30.35
CA ASN A 63 8.16 5.74 -30.09
C ASN A 63 7.20 6.15 -31.21
N VAL A 64 5.98 6.51 -30.83
CA VAL A 64 4.99 7.10 -31.73
C VAL A 64 5.10 8.63 -31.65
N THR A 65 5.13 9.29 -32.80
CA THR A 65 5.38 10.74 -32.93
C THR A 65 4.09 11.58 -32.87
N SER A 66 2.94 10.96 -33.11
CA SER A 66 1.62 11.55 -32.92
C SER A 66 0.59 10.44 -32.70
N SER A 67 -0.44 10.69 -31.87
CA SER A 67 -1.54 9.75 -31.57
C SER A 67 -1.18 8.56 -30.66
N SER A 68 -2.08 7.56 -30.62
CA SER A 68 -1.99 6.36 -29.81
C SER A 68 -1.84 5.13 -30.70
N ARG A 69 -0.95 4.20 -30.35
CA ARG A 69 -0.85 2.86 -30.95
C ARG A 69 -1.38 1.84 -29.96
N THR A 70 -2.29 0.97 -30.40
CA THR A 70 -2.76 -0.16 -29.61
C THR A 70 -2.29 -1.46 -30.22
N VAL A 71 -1.75 -2.36 -29.40
CA VAL A 71 -1.41 -3.74 -29.77
C VAL A 71 -2.31 -4.67 -28.98
N THR A 72 -3.02 -5.57 -29.65
CA THR A 72 -3.99 -6.47 -29.04
C THR A 72 -3.61 -7.93 -29.27
N ILE A 73 -3.43 -8.68 -28.18
CA ILE A 73 -3.43 -10.14 -28.16
C ILE A 73 -4.87 -10.57 -27.93
N LYS A 74 -5.51 -11.22 -28.91
CA LYS A 74 -6.95 -11.53 -28.83
C LYS A 74 -7.23 -12.78 -27.99
N ASN A 75 -8.52 -13.01 -27.74
CA ASN A 75 -9.00 -14.24 -27.09
C ASN A 75 -8.56 -15.48 -27.88
N GLY A 76 -7.97 -16.46 -27.17
CA GLY A 76 -7.48 -17.70 -27.75
C GLY A 76 -6.12 -17.58 -28.43
N GLU A 77 -5.53 -16.39 -28.50
CA GLU A 77 -4.21 -16.18 -29.07
C GLU A 77 -3.10 -16.28 -28.01
N THR A 78 -1.96 -16.82 -28.42
CA THR A 78 -0.74 -16.84 -27.61
C THR A 78 0.34 -16.05 -28.34
N ALA A 79 0.86 -15.00 -27.70
CA ALA A 79 2.08 -14.33 -28.11
C ALA A 79 3.24 -14.81 -27.23
N ASN A 80 4.36 -15.18 -27.85
CA ASN A 80 5.55 -15.63 -27.14
C ASN A 80 6.69 -14.63 -27.36
N ALA A 81 7.15 -13.93 -26.33
CA ALA A 81 8.24 -12.96 -26.48
C ALA A 81 9.25 -13.16 -25.36
N GLY A 82 10.55 -13.26 -25.71
CA GLY A 82 11.62 -13.35 -24.70
C GLY A 82 11.69 -12.10 -23.83
N ARG A 83 11.52 -10.93 -24.44
CA ARG A 83 11.39 -9.65 -23.72
C ARG A 83 10.59 -8.64 -24.53
N LEU A 84 9.83 -7.83 -23.80
CA LEU A 84 9.00 -6.76 -24.35
C LEU A 84 9.52 -5.40 -23.85
N ILE A 85 9.76 -4.49 -24.79
CA ILE A 85 10.26 -3.13 -24.53
C ILE A 85 9.20 -2.14 -25.02
N PHE A 86 8.84 -1.19 -24.16
CA PHE A 86 8.06 -0.03 -24.56
C PHE A 86 9.00 1.18 -24.59
N ASP A 87 9.06 1.86 -25.73
CA ASP A 87 9.83 3.09 -25.90
C ASP A 87 8.85 4.16 -26.38
N GLN A 88 8.35 4.99 -25.48
CA GLN A 88 7.44 6.09 -25.79
C GLN A 88 7.93 7.39 -25.16
N ALA A 89 8.61 8.22 -25.95
CA ALA A 89 9.22 9.46 -25.53
C ALA A 89 8.38 10.69 -25.88
N THR A 90 7.57 10.64 -26.95
CA THR A 90 6.80 11.80 -27.42
C THR A 90 5.65 12.14 -26.48
N SER A 91 5.63 13.39 -26.00
CA SER A 91 4.54 13.89 -25.16
C SER A 91 3.20 13.88 -25.88
N GLY A 92 2.13 13.53 -25.15
CA GLY A 92 0.76 13.46 -25.69
C GLY A 92 0.50 12.28 -26.64
N SER A 93 1.51 11.46 -26.93
CA SER A 93 1.36 10.21 -27.70
C SER A 93 1.40 9.00 -26.76
N SER A 94 0.83 7.88 -27.19
CA SER A 94 0.73 6.69 -26.34
C SER A 94 1.00 5.36 -27.03
N ASN A 95 1.60 4.42 -26.28
CA ASN A 95 1.69 3.02 -26.63
C ASN A 95 0.79 2.21 -25.68
N ILE A 96 -0.13 1.42 -26.23
CA ILE A 96 -1.09 0.61 -25.48
C ILE A 96 -0.89 -0.85 -25.86
N LEU A 97 -0.58 -1.72 -24.90
CA LEU A 97 -0.70 -3.16 -25.08
C LEU A 97 -2.01 -3.62 -24.43
N THR A 98 -2.81 -4.38 -25.15
CA THR A 98 -4.04 -4.99 -24.67
C THR A 98 -3.93 -6.50 -24.81
N ILE A 99 -4.24 -7.22 -23.74
CA ILE A 99 -4.31 -8.67 -23.72
C ILE A 99 -5.75 -8.99 -23.41
N ALA A 100 -6.55 -9.30 -24.43
CA ALA A 100 -7.97 -9.56 -24.26
C ALA A 100 -8.21 -10.78 -23.36
N SER A 101 -9.42 -10.89 -22.80
CA SER A 101 -9.84 -12.10 -22.09
C SER A 101 -9.55 -13.37 -22.89
N GLY A 102 -8.91 -14.36 -22.25
CA GLY A 102 -8.47 -15.61 -22.89
C GLY A 102 -7.22 -15.50 -23.77
N GLY A 103 -6.62 -14.31 -23.94
CA GLY A 103 -5.32 -14.13 -24.56
C GLY A 103 -4.16 -14.46 -23.61
N LEU A 104 -3.03 -14.89 -24.16
CA LEU A 104 -1.82 -15.27 -23.41
C LEU A 104 -0.58 -14.56 -23.96
N LEU A 105 0.13 -13.80 -23.12
CA LEU A 105 1.50 -13.36 -23.38
C LEU A 105 2.46 -14.20 -22.53
N THR A 106 3.32 -14.99 -23.16
CA THR A 106 4.23 -15.92 -22.48
C THR A 106 5.67 -15.80 -22.97
N GLY A 107 6.58 -16.57 -22.37
CA GLY A 107 7.99 -16.63 -22.75
C GLY A 107 8.85 -15.46 -22.24
N LEU A 108 8.25 -14.53 -21.50
CA LEU A 108 8.97 -13.38 -20.93
C LEU A 108 9.99 -13.90 -19.91
N SER A 109 11.27 -13.64 -20.16
CA SER A 109 12.38 -14.10 -19.33
C SER A 109 13.34 -12.96 -19.01
N GLY A 110 14.21 -13.15 -18.01
CA GLY A 110 15.10 -12.10 -17.52
C GLY A 110 14.39 -10.93 -16.85
N SER A 111 15.10 -9.80 -16.68
CA SER A 111 14.55 -8.56 -16.14
C SER A 111 13.70 -7.84 -17.20
N GLN A 112 12.48 -7.47 -16.85
CA GLN A 112 11.62 -6.65 -17.72
C GLN A 112 11.41 -5.29 -17.06
N THR A 113 11.64 -4.24 -17.84
CA THR A 113 11.34 -2.87 -17.46
C THR A 113 10.40 -2.30 -18.50
N TRP A 114 9.15 -2.05 -18.11
CA TRP A 114 8.17 -1.36 -18.94
C TRP A 114 8.08 0.08 -18.44
N ALA A 115 8.76 1.00 -19.12
CA ALA A 115 8.83 2.41 -18.75
C ALA A 115 8.44 3.29 -19.96
N ALA A 116 7.85 4.46 -19.70
CA ALA A 116 7.80 5.52 -20.69
C ALA A 116 9.02 6.44 -20.44
N PRO A 117 9.96 6.59 -21.39
CA PRO A 117 11.25 7.21 -21.10
C PRO A 117 11.22 8.65 -20.62
N THR A 118 10.20 9.50 -20.90
CA THR A 118 10.22 10.88 -20.34
C THR A 118 8.95 11.73 -20.49
N ALA A 119 8.08 11.53 -21.49
CA ALA A 119 6.92 12.42 -21.67
C ALA A 119 5.64 11.80 -22.27
N GLY A 120 5.72 10.64 -22.94
CA GLY A 120 4.53 9.94 -23.46
C GLY A 120 3.94 8.96 -22.46
N THR A 121 2.80 8.36 -22.79
CA THR A 121 2.15 7.37 -21.93
C THR A 121 2.29 5.97 -22.49
N THR A 122 2.58 5.02 -21.62
CA THR A 122 2.47 3.60 -21.95
C THR A 122 1.42 2.99 -21.03
N THR A 123 0.53 2.18 -21.60
CA THR A 123 -0.52 1.49 -20.86
C THR A 123 -0.56 0.01 -21.23
N VAL A 124 -0.72 -0.86 -20.24
CA VAL A 124 -0.96 -2.28 -20.45
C VAL A 124 -2.34 -2.64 -19.90
N ASN A 125 -3.26 -3.03 -20.76
CA ASN A 125 -4.58 -3.55 -20.40
C ASN A 125 -4.51 -5.08 -20.36
N VAL A 126 -4.82 -5.66 -19.21
CA VAL A 126 -4.79 -7.10 -18.97
C VAL A 126 -6.22 -7.58 -18.71
N GLY A 127 -6.78 -8.25 -19.70
CA GLY A 127 -7.98 -9.08 -19.59
C GLY A 127 -7.68 -10.58 -19.60
N GLY A 128 -6.56 -10.98 -20.19
CA GLY A 128 -6.06 -12.36 -20.27
C GLY A 128 -4.93 -12.68 -19.28
N THR A 129 -3.96 -13.49 -19.70
CA THR A 129 -2.81 -13.91 -18.86
C THR A 129 -1.48 -13.38 -19.40
N ILE A 130 -0.64 -12.85 -18.51
CA ILE A 130 0.80 -12.61 -18.73
C ILE A 130 1.59 -13.63 -17.90
N GLU A 131 2.46 -14.39 -18.55
CA GLU A 131 3.32 -15.39 -17.92
C GLU A 131 4.80 -15.06 -18.11
N PHE A 132 5.53 -15.08 -17.00
CA PHE A 132 6.99 -14.95 -16.97
C PHE A 132 7.61 -16.31 -16.71
N THR A 133 8.44 -16.77 -17.65
CA THR A 133 9.07 -18.09 -17.61
C THR A 133 10.59 -17.90 -17.45
N GLY A 134 11.13 -18.29 -16.30
CA GLY A 134 12.58 -18.53 -16.16
C GLY A 134 13.53 -17.33 -16.04
N GLY A 135 13.12 -16.21 -15.44
CA GLY A 135 14.02 -15.09 -15.10
C GLY A 135 14.38 -15.03 -13.61
N THR A 136 15.62 -14.63 -13.29
CA THR A 136 16.04 -14.18 -11.95
C THR A 136 15.85 -12.67 -11.72
N GLY A 137 15.28 -11.97 -12.71
CA GLY A 137 15.15 -10.52 -12.70
C GLY A 137 13.91 -10.02 -11.95
N ALA A 138 14.06 -8.84 -11.34
CA ALA A 138 12.92 -8.04 -10.90
C ALA A 138 12.08 -7.63 -12.11
N PHE A 139 10.78 -7.48 -11.90
CA PHE A 139 9.84 -7.03 -12.92
C PHE A 139 9.37 -5.63 -12.56
N ALA A 140 9.70 -4.64 -13.38
CA ALA A 140 9.37 -3.24 -13.12
C ALA A 140 8.37 -2.70 -14.15
N ILE A 141 7.15 -2.35 -13.71
CA ILE A 141 6.19 -1.58 -14.51
C ILE A 141 6.19 -0.14 -14.02
N ASN A 142 6.85 0.74 -14.75
CA ASN A 142 6.87 2.19 -14.53
C ASN A 142 5.86 2.90 -15.44
N THR A 143 4.77 2.22 -15.79
CA THR A 143 3.76 2.65 -16.77
C THR A 143 2.35 2.35 -16.23
N GLY A 144 1.32 2.77 -16.96
CA GLY A 144 -0.06 2.45 -16.60
C GLY A 144 -0.34 0.96 -16.76
N LEU A 145 -0.96 0.31 -15.77
CA LEU A 145 -1.41 -1.07 -15.83
C LEU A 145 -2.90 -1.11 -15.46
N ASN A 146 -3.74 -1.63 -16.35
CA ASN A 146 -5.18 -1.74 -16.12
C ASN A 146 -5.59 -3.20 -16.18
N PHE A 147 -6.25 -3.71 -15.15
CA PHE A 147 -6.96 -4.99 -15.19
C PHE A 147 -8.41 -4.73 -15.56
N THR A 148 -8.84 -5.22 -16.72
CA THR A 148 -10.12 -4.84 -17.34
C THR A 148 -11.16 -5.96 -17.39
N ASP A 149 -10.75 -7.22 -17.23
CA ASP A 149 -11.65 -8.38 -17.29
C ASP A 149 -11.51 -9.30 -16.07
N ASN A 150 -12.57 -10.08 -15.82
CA ASN A 150 -12.55 -11.14 -14.81
C ASN A 150 -11.52 -12.22 -15.18
N GLY A 151 -10.65 -12.59 -14.24
CA GLY A 151 -9.64 -13.64 -14.45
C GLY A 151 -8.37 -13.14 -15.14
N ALA A 152 -8.14 -11.82 -15.19
CA ALA A 152 -6.89 -11.25 -15.64
C ALA A 152 -5.73 -11.65 -14.70
N ILE A 153 -4.66 -12.22 -15.24
CA ILE A 153 -3.58 -12.81 -14.43
C ILE A 153 -2.22 -12.29 -14.91
N ILE A 154 -1.37 -11.91 -13.96
CA ILE A 154 0.06 -11.71 -14.13
C ILE A 154 0.77 -12.75 -13.27
N ARG A 155 1.49 -13.69 -13.87
CA ARG A 155 2.04 -14.84 -13.16
C ARG A 155 3.52 -15.05 -13.45
N SER A 156 4.31 -15.24 -12.40
CA SER A 156 5.69 -15.73 -12.49
C SER A 156 5.76 -17.25 -12.26
N ILE A 157 6.43 -17.95 -13.17
CA ILE A 157 6.64 -19.41 -13.17
C ILE A 157 8.16 -19.73 -13.02
N SER A 158 8.96 -18.82 -12.45
CA SER A 158 10.40 -19.04 -12.24
C SER A 158 10.75 -19.85 -10.98
N ALA A 159 11.39 -21.01 -11.15
CA ALA A 159 11.76 -21.93 -10.06
C ALA A 159 12.83 -21.40 -9.07
N SER A 160 13.58 -20.36 -9.42
CA SER A 160 14.79 -19.96 -8.67
C SER A 160 14.84 -18.50 -8.21
N ALA A 161 13.83 -17.71 -8.51
CA ALA A 161 13.80 -16.28 -8.20
C ALA A 161 12.74 -15.93 -7.17
N THR A 162 13.03 -14.93 -6.34
CA THR A 162 12.02 -14.18 -5.58
C THR A 162 11.46 -13.12 -6.52
N PRO A 163 10.35 -13.35 -7.26
CA PRO A 163 9.83 -12.33 -8.15
C PRO A 163 9.42 -11.12 -7.32
N ALA A 164 10.13 -10.03 -7.54
CA ALA A 164 9.78 -8.70 -7.05
C ALA A 164 9.10 -7.97 -8.20
N PHE A 165 7.79 -7.78 -8.09
CA PHE A 165 7.03 -6.87 -8.93
C PHE A 165 7.19 -5.47 -8.35
N THR A 166 7.73 -4.53 -9.11
CA THR A 166 7.85 -3.13 -8.74
C THR A 166 6.97 -2.32 -9.68
N PHE A 167 6.02 -1.57 -9.13
CA PHE A 167 5.14 -0.69 -9.86
C PHE A 167 5.53 0.76 -9.56
N GLY A 168 6.04 1.46 -10.57
CA GLY A 168 6.34 2.89 -10.51
C GLY A 168 5.23 3.77 -11.11
N GLY A 169 4.33 3.19 -11.92
CA GLY A 169 3.21 3.89 -12.56
C GLY A 169 1.86 3.65 -11.88
N ALA A 170 0.79 4.09 -12.54
CA ALA A 170 -0.58 3.84 -12.09
C ALA A 170 -1.02 2.39 -12.36
N VAL A 171 -1.63 1.73 -11.38
CA VAL A 171 -2.23 0.40 -11.49
C VAL A 171 -3.71 0.53 -11.15
N ASN A 172 -4.58 0.29 -12.13
CA ASN A 172 -6.02 0.35 -11.97
C ASN A 172 -6.61 -1.06 -12.10
N VAL A 173 -7.50 -1.41 -11.17
CA VAL A 173 -8.23 -2.67 -11.17
C VAL A 173 -9.71 -2.33 -11.19
N ALA A 174 -10.36 -2.75 -12.27
CA ALA A 174 -11.80 -2.63 -12.47
C ALA A 174 -12.30 -3.95 -13.07
N VAL A 175 -12.25 -5.01 -12.28
CA VAL A 175 -12.82 -6.31 -12.66
C VAL A 175 -14.26 -6.37 -12.16
N GLY A 176 -15.11 -7.10 -12.88
CA GLY A 176 -16.52 -7.24 -12.52
C GLY A 176 -16.70 -7.71 -11.07
N SER A 177 -17.87 -7.43 -10.48
CA SER A 177 -18.16 -7.86 -9.10
C SER A 177 -17.98 -9.38 -8.95
N GLY A 178 -17.21 -9.81 -7.95
CA GLY A 178 -16.80 -11.21 -7.75
C GLY A 178 -15.66 -11.70 -8.66
N GLY A 179 -15.21 -10.89 -9.62
CA GLY A 179 -14.04 -11.15 -10.44
C GLY A 179 -12.74 -11.03 -9.65
N ILE A 180 -11.72 -11.77 -10.08
CA ILE A 180 -10.38 -11.75 -9.49
C ILE A 180 -9.39 -11.35 -10.59
N ALA A 181 -8.65 -10.26 -10.35
CA ALA A 181 -7.37 -9.98 -10.99
C ALA A 181 -6.27 -10.52 -10.09
N GLN A 182 -5.28 -11.23 -10.64
CA GLN A 182 -4.27 -11.89 -9.84
C GLN A 182 -2.85 -11.51 -10.25
N ILE A 183 -2.00 -11.23 -9.27
CA ILE A 183 -0.54 -11.22 -9.41
C ILE A 183 -0.01 -12.40 -8.62
N SER A 184 0.58 -13.39 -9.29
CA SER A 184 0.94 -14.65 -8.64
C SER A 184 2.35 -15.16 -8.88
N ASN A 185 2.81 -15.97 -7.93
CA ASN A 185 3.99 -16.83 -8.07
C ASN A 185 3.60 -18.27 -7.71
N THR A 186 3.90 -19.22 -8.60
CA THR A 186 3.54 -20.64 -8.41
C THR A 186 4.71 -21.52 -7.99
N ASN A 187 5.86 -20.95 -7.63
CA ASN A 187 7.07 -21.72 -7.37
C ASN A 187 7.30 -22.07 -5.89
N THR A 188 7.96 -23.21 -5.69
CA THR A 188 8.21 -23.82 -4.40
C THR A 188 9.14 -22.98 -3.52
N GLY A 189 8.61 -22.43 -2.43
CA GLY A 189 9.41 -21.88 -1.33
C GLY A 189 9.98 -20.47 -1.52
N GLN A 190 9.39 -19.67 -2.41
CA GLN A 190 9.81 -18.29 -2.66
C GLN A 190 8.85 -17.26 -2.08
N THR A 191 9.39 -16.10 -1.71
CA THR A 191 8.58 -14.92 -1.38
C THR A 191 8.06 -14.27 -2.66
N LEU A 192 6.77 -13.97 -2.72
CA LEU A 192 6.23 -13.03 -3.69
C LEU A 192 6.33 -11.63 -3.10
N GLY A 193 7.07 -10.74 -3.77
CA GLY A 193 7.15 -9.34 -3.39
C GLY A 193 6.42 -8.47 -4.41
N ALA A 194 5.52 -7.60 -3.97
CA ALA A 194 4.96 -6.53 -4.79
C ALA A 194 5.22 -5.18 -4.11
N THR A 195 5.85 -4.24 -4.82
CA THR A 195 6.17 -2.90 -4.30
C THR A 195 5.57 -1.84 -5.21
N PHE A 196 4.70 -1.01 -4.66
CA PHE A 196 4.15 0.18 -5.29
C PHE A 196 4.98 1.37 -4.82
N GLY A 197 5.82 1.93 -5.69
CA GLY A 197 6.75 3.01 -5.35
C GLY A 197 6.04 4.32 -4.97
N ALA A 198 6.77 5.28 -4.41
CA ALA A 198 6.19 6.53 -3.90
C ALA A 198 5.40 7.35 -4.94
N ALA A 199 5.75 7.25 -6.22
CA ALA A 199 5.05 7.93 -7.31
C ALA A 199 3.88 7.13 -7.90
N SER A 200 3.70 5.87 -7.48
CA SER A 200 2.67 4.99 -8.02
C SER A 200 1.29 5.28 -7.44
N THR A 201 0.26 4.91 -8.19
CA THR A 201 -1.12 4.86 -7.71
C THR A 201 -1.66 3.45 -7.88
N LEU A 202 -2.35 2.91 -6.88
CA LEU A 202 -3.08 1.65 -6.95
C LEU A 202 -4.56 1.93 -6.68
N THR A 203 -5.44 1.67 -7.65
CA THR A 203 -6.87 1.88 -7.49
C THR A 203 -7.62 0.58 -7.72
N VAL A 204 -8.26 0.03 -6.68
CA VAL A 204 -9.15 -1.13 -6.79
C VAL A 204 -10.59 -0.63 -6.69
N THR A 205 -11.23 -0.47 -7.85
CA THR A 205 -12.58 0.12 -7.94
C THR A 205 -13.71 -0.89 -7.76
N SER A 206 -13.46 -2.15 -8.10
CA SER A 206 -14.44 -3.24 -8.04
C SER A 206 -13.74 -4.61 -8.09
N GLY A 207 -14.44 -5.64 -7.63
CA GLY A 207 -13.94 -7.02 -7.59
C GLY A 207 -12.76 -7.21 -6.64
N THR A 208 -11.87 -8.16 -6.94
CA THR A 208 -10.71 -8.49 -6.10
C THR A 208 -9.41 -8.31 -6.87
N LEU A 209 -8.44 -7.59 -6.30
CA LEU A 209 -7.03 -7.74 -6.66
C LEU A 209 -6.37 -8.70 -5.67
N GLU A 210 -5.87 -9.83 -6.16
CA GLU A 210 -5.23 -10.85 -5.34
C GLU A 210 -3.72 -10.93 -5.63
N PHE A 211 -2.91 -10.77 -4.59
CA PHE A 211 -1.50 -11.16 -4.56
C PHE A 211 -1.41 -12.58 -4.02
N PHE A 212 -1.02 -13.54 -4.86
CA PHE A 212 -1.12 -14.95 -4.54
C PHE A 212 0.22 -15.69 -4.67
N SER A 213 0.61 -16.42 -3.63
CA SER A 213 1.72 -17.37 -3.72
C SER A 213 1.25 -18.79 -3.42
N ALA A 214 1.44 -19.69 -4.38
CA ALA A 214 1.21 -21.13 -4.18
C ALA A 214 2.53 -21.85 -3.91
N ARG A 215 2.49 -22.74 -2.92
CA ARG A 215 3.62 -23.57 -2.52
C ARG A 215 3.25 -25.04 -2.57
N THR A 216 4.06 -25.79 -3.31
CA THR A 216 3.95 -27.24 -3.46
C THR A 216 4.96 -28.02 -2.62
N PHE A 217 6.18 -27.50 -2.31
CA PHE A 217 7.22 -28.26 -1.56
C PHE A 217 8.22 -27.39 -0.75
N GLY A 218 8.63 -27.85 0.45
CA GLY A 218 9.97 -27.67 1.04
C GLY A 218 10.44 -26.37 1.74
N GLY A 219 10.00 -25.14 1.37
CA GLY A 219 10.63 -23.87 1.86
C GLY A 219 9.71 -22.88 2.63
N VAL A 220 10.22 -21.80 3.24
CA VAL A 220 9.35 -20.74 3.83
C VAL A 220 8.77 -19.89 2.69
N GLY A 221 7.44 -19.90 2.53
CA GLY A 221 6.78 -19.05 1.53
C GLY A 221 6.18 -17.81 2.20
N SER A 222 6.30 -16.65 1.58
CA SER A 222 5.59 -15.45 2.04
C SER A 222 5.06 -14.62 0.88
N VAL A 223 4.01 -13.86 1.15
CA VAL A 223 3.56 -12.78 0.27
C VAL A 223 3.80 -11.47 0.99
N THR A 224 4.57 -10.57 0.39
CA THR A 224 4.82 -9.23 0.92
C THR A 224 4.38 -8.19 -0.10
N THR A 225 3.43 -7.34 0.27
CA THR A 225 3.03 -6.18 -0.52
C THR A 225 3.41 -4.90 0.21
N THR A 226 4.12 -4.00 -0.48
CA THR A 226 4.52 -2.69 0.03
C THR A 226 3.84 -1.58 -0.77
N LEU A 227 3.13 -0.69 -0.11
CA LEU A 227 2.42 0.46 -0.66
C LEU A 227 3.13 1.74 -0.20
N GLN A 228 3.94 2.34 -1.06
CA GLN A 228 4.65 3.61 -0.78
C GLN A 228 3.97 4.81 -1.45
N GLY A 229 3.19 4.57 -2.51
CA GLY A 229 2.43 5.58 -3.24
C GLY A 229 1.02 5.78 -2.69
N THR A 230 0.07 6.13 -3.57
CA THR A 230 -1.34 6.28 -3.21
C THR A 230 -2.11 5.02 -3.54
N THR A 231 -2.84 4.45 -2.59
CA THR A 231 -3.70 3.29 -2.78
C THR A 231 -5.14 3.65 -2.41
N SER A 232 -6.11 3.24 -3.22
CA SER A 232 -7.54 3.40 -2.96
C SER A 232 -8.27 2.09 -3.21
N ILE A 233 -9.06 1.65 -2.23
CA ILE A 233 -9.90 0.44 -2.31
C ILE A 233 -11.35 0.89 -2.14
N ALA A 234 -12.11 0.85 -3.22
CA ALA A 234 -13.50 1.29 -3.22
C ALA A 234 -14.43 0.34 -2.44
N SER A 235 -15.62 0.82 -2.10
CA SER A 235 -16.63 0.01 -1.45
C SER A 235 -17.01 -1.20 -2.31
N GLY A 236 -17.13 -2.38 -1.68
CA GLY A 236 -17.40 -3.64 -2.37
C GLY A 236 -16.19 -4.24 -3.12
N ALA A 237 -15.05 -3.56 -3.14
CA ALA A 237 -13.80 -4.09 -3.70
C ALA A 237 -12.92 -4.72 -2.61
N THR A 238 -12.01 -5.60 -3.02
CA THR A 238 -11.09 -6.33 -2.11
C THR A 238 -9.65 -6.25 -2.60
N LEU A 239 -8.75 -5.88 -1.70
CA LEU A 239 -7.31 -6.14 -1.84
C LEU A 239 -6.97 -7.39 -1.02
N LYS A 240 -6.59 -8.48 -1.68
CA LYS A 240 -6.32 -9.78 -1.05
C LYS A 240 -4.84 -10.15 -1.13
N LEU A 241 -4.26 -10.56 -0.02
CA LEU A 241 -2.94 -11.17 0.07
C LEU A 241 -3.13 -12.61 0.53
N ALA A 242 -2.71 -13.58 -0.30
CA ALA A 242 -2.98 -14.98 -0.07
C ALA A 242 -1.75 -15.85 -0.29
N VAL A 243 -1.46 -16.72 0.68
CA VAL A 243 -0.46 -17.79 0.55
C VAL A 243 -1.10 -19.15 0.79
N THR A 244 -0.84 -20.10 -0.10
CA THR A 244 -1.24 -21.50 0.09
C THR A 244 -0.01 -22.37 0.14
N SER A 245 0.14 -23.15 1.20
CA SER A 245 1.16 -24.16 1.36
C SER A 245 0.58 -25.56 1.48
N ALA A 246 1.29 -26.55 0.95
CA ALA A 246 1.05 -27.95 1.30
C ALA A 246 1.16 -28.15 2.82
N ALA A 247 0.26 -28.96 3.37
CA ALA A 247 0.17 -29.21 4.81
C ALA A 247 1.48 -29.78 5.39
N GLY A 248 1.85 -29.34 6.59
CA GLY A 248 2.96 -29.92 7.37
C GLY A 248 4.35 -29.42 7.03
N ILE A 249 4.49 -28.37 6.20
CA ILE A 249 5.80 -27.89 5.78
C ILE A 249 5.93 -26.39 6.10
N GLY A 250 6.52 -26.01 7.24
CA GLY A 250 6.94 -24.64 7.56
C GLY A 250 5.84 -23.57 7.70
N SER A 251 6.18 -22.42 8.29
CA SER A 251 5.27 -21.27 8.41
C SER A 251 5.18 -20.51 7.08
N ALA A 252 3.96 -20.14 6.70
CA ALA A 252 3.69 -19.31 5.52
C ALA A 252 3.07 -17.99 5.96
N GLY A 253 3.75 -16.87 5.71
CA GLY A 253 3.35 -15.55 6.19
C GLY A 253 2.79 -14.67 5.09
N VAL A 254 1.93 -13.73 5.47
CA VAL A 254 1.48 -12.64 4.58
C VAL A 254 1.76 -11.31 5.27
N ALA A 255 2.28 -10.35 4.52
CA ALA A 255 2.69 -9.06 5.02
C ALA A 255 2.19 -7.93 4.10
N LEU A 256 1.47 -6.97 4.66
CA LEU A 256 1.12 -5.70 4.01
C LEU A 256 1.86 -4.57 4.73
N THR A 257 2.63 -3.78 3.99
CA THR A 257 3.29 -2.57 4.52
C THR A 257 2.78 -1.35 3.78
N ASN A 258 2.16 -0.41 4.47
CA ASN A 258 1.77 0.90 3.93
C ASN A 258 2.69 1.98 4.51
N SER A 259 3.52 2.59 3.66
CA SER A 259 4.29 3.79 3.99
C SER A 259 3.85 5.02 3.19
N GLY A 260 2.85 4.87 2.31
CA GLY A 260 2.26 5.92 1.49
C GLY A 260 0.91 6.39 2.01
N THR A 261 -0.05 6.59 1.12
CA THR A 261 -1.45 6.90 1.47
C THR A 261 -2.35 5.75 1.06
N LEU A 262 -3.07 5.15 2.00
CA LEU A 262 -4.07 4.11 1.75
C LEU A 262 -5.46 4.65 2.12
N THR A 263 -6.39 4.67 1.18
CA THR A 263 -7.81 4.96 1.42
C THR A 263 -8.61 3.67 1.26
N GLN A 264 -9.35 3.28 2.30
CA GLN A 264 -10.07 2.01 2.35
C GLN A 264 -11.56 2.23 2.63
N SER A 265 -12.39 1.97 1.61
CA SER A 265 -13.83 1.75 1.76
C SER A 265 -14.25 0.29 1.59
N GLY A 266 -13.39 -0.53 0.99
CA GLY A 266 -13.61 -1.96 0.79
C GLY A 266 -12.88 -2.82 1.81
N LYS A 267 -12.49 -4.02 1.37
CA LYS A 267 -11.83 -5.03 2.21
C LYS A 267 -10.33 -5.11 1.96
N VAL A 268 -9.56 -5.30 3.03
CA VAL A 268 -8.19 -5.82 2.98
C VAL A 268 -8.23 -7.22 3.57
N THR A 269 -7.97 -8.23 2.75
CA THR A 269 -8.05 -9.63 3.16
C THR A 269 -6.65 -10.25 3.21
N THR A 270 -6.33 -10.90 4.32
CA THR A 270 -5.14 -11.73 4.48
C THR A 270 -5.54 -13.19 4.57
N SER A 271 -4.85 -14.06 3.86
CA SER A 271 -5.14 -15.49 3.89
C SER A 271 -3.88 -16.33 3.87
N SER A 272 -3.81 -17.28 4.80
CA SER A 272 -2.77 -18.32 4.81
C SER A 272 -3.42 -19.69 4.97
N ARG A 273 -3.05 -20.62 4.09
CA ARG A 273 -3.52 -22.02 4.14
C ARG A 273 -2.33 -22.96 4.27
N GLY A 274 -2.37 -23.89 5.24
CA GLY A 274 -1.47 -25.04 5.29
C GLY A 274 -0.14 -24.87 6.04
N GLY A 275 0.03 -23.83 6.86
CA GLY A 275 1.27 -23.60 7.62
C GLY A 275 1.21 -22.59 8.78
N GLY A 276 0.09 -21.89 8.99
CA GLY A 276 -0.13 -21.08 10.19
C GLY A 276 0.84 -19.92 10.44
N GLY A 277 1.49 -19.39 9.40
CA GLY A 277 2.36 -18.23 9.58
C GLY A 277 1.56 -16.96 9.88
N PRO A 278 2.19 -15.96 10.53
CA PRO A 278 1.51 -14.73 10.93
C PRO A 278 1.06 -13.93 9.71
N SER A 279 -0.04 -13.20 9.91
CA SER A 279 -0.45 -12.13 8.99
C SER A 279 -0.01 -10.81 9.61
N THR A 280 0.87 -10.07 8.96
CA THR A 280 1.35 -8.78 9.46
C THR A 280 0.84 -7.64 8.59
N ILE A 281 0.36 -6.59 9.24
CA ILE A 281 -0.06 -5.35 8.60
C ILE A 281 0.72 -4.24 9.30
N THR A 282 1.51 -3.48 8.55
CA THR A 282 2.29 -2.36 9.08
C THR A 282 1.86 -1.08 8.38
N ASN A 283 1.45 -0.07 9.13
CA ASN A 283 1.13 1.25 8.63
C ASN A 283 2.11 2.27 9.20
N SER A 284 3.05 2.75 8.39
CA SER A 284 3.93 3.89 8.69
C SER A 284 3.57 5.16 7.90
N GLY A 285 2.63 5.06 6.96
CA GLY A 285 2.10 6.17 6.17
C GLY A 285 0.77 6.71 6.71
N THR A 286 -0.13 7.13 5.83
CA THR A 286 -1.52 7.48 6.16
C THR A 286 -2.45 6.37 5.72
N TRP A 287 -3.33 5.92 6.61
CA TRP A 287 -4.44 5.01 6.32
C TRP A 287 -5.75 5.70 6.69
N ALA A 288 -6.54 6.06 5.68
CA ALA A 288 -7.86 6.65 5.82
C ALA A 288 -8.94 5.58 5.58
N VAL A 289 -9.78 5.32 6.57
CA VAL A 289 -10.95 4.43 6.46
C VAL A 289 -12.15 5.27 6.07
N SER A 290 -12.99 4.78 5.15
CA SER A 290 -14.13 5.50 4.60
C SER A 290 -15.36 4.61 4.51
N GLY A 291 -16.43 4.91 5.23
CA GLY A 291 -17.55 4.00 5.43
C GLY A 291 -17.14 2.80 6.28
N SER A 292 -17.41 1.58 5.80
CA SER A 292 -17.12 0.35 6.55
C SER A 292 -15.91 -0.39 5.97
N GLY A 293 -14.71 -0.02 6.41
CA GLY A 293 -13.49 -0.76 6.10
C GLY A 293 -13.43 -2.08 6.86
N VAL A 294 -13.06 -3.16 6.18
CA VAL A 294 -12.88 -4.48 6.81
C VAL A 294 -11.46 -4.97 6.62
N ILE A 295 -10.81 -5.37 7.71
CA ILE A 295 -9.62 -6.20 7.69
C ILE A 295 -10.09 -7.62 7.95
N GLU A 296 -10.00 -8.45 6.93
CA GLU A 296 -10.49 -9.82 6.99
C GLU A 296 -9.31 -10.79 7.04
N LYS A 297 -9.41 -11.79 7.90
CA LYS A 297 -8.46 -12.90 7.93
C LYS A 297 -9.15 -14.22 7.60
N LEU A 298 -8.79 -14.79 6.46
CA LEU A 298 -9.28 -16.08 5.99
C LEU A 298 -8.25 -17.17 6.31
N THR A 299 -8.48 -17.97 7.35
CA THR A 299 -7.61 -19.11 7.70
C THR A 299 -8.38 -20.42 7.60
N ASN A 300 -8.04 -21.29 6.64
CA ASN A 300 -8.77 -22.54 6.39
C ASN A 300 -8.25 -23.74 7.23
N THR A 301 -7.57 -23.47 8.35
CA THR A 301 -7.06 -24.51 9.26
C THR A 301 -7.03 -23.96 10.69
N ALA A 302 -7.32 -24.79 11.69
CA ALA A 302 -7.31 -24.49 13.13
C ALA A 302 -5.90 -24.11 13.64
N SER A 303 -5.41 -22.98 13.17
CA SER A 303 -4.07 -22.46 13.39
C SER A 303 -4.17 -21.27 14.32
N THR A 304 -3.31 -21.26 15.34
CA THR A 304 -3.02 -20.12 16.24
C THR A 304 -2.33 -18.95 15.53
N ALA A 305 -2.43 -18.84 14.21
CA ALA A 305 -1.83 -17.75 13.47
C ALA A 305 -2.36 -16.44 14.04
N VAL A 306 -1.47 -15.56 14.47
CA VAL A 306 -1.83 -14.24 14.97
C VAL A 306 -1.85 -13.28 13.79
N THR A 307 -2.86 -12.40 13.75
CA THR A 307 -2.77 -11.21 12.90
C THR A 307 -2.17 -10.09 13.74
N VAL A 308 -1.11 -9.47 13.26
CA VAL A 308 -0.44 -8.36 13.92
C VAL A 308 -0.63 -7.12 13.07
N PHE A 309 -1.32 -6.12 13.60
CA PHE A 309 -1.41 -4.79 13.00
C PHE A 309 -0.49 -3.86 13.79
N THR A 310 0.48 -3.23 13.14
CA THR A 310 1.36 -2.21 13.73
C THR A 310 1.12 -0.87 13.05
N ASN A 311 0.65 0.13 13.81
CA ASN A 311 0.50 1.51 13.34
C ASN A 311 1.62 2.38 13.91
N THR A 312 2.53 2.87 13.07
CA THR A 312 3.51 3.91 13.39
C THR A 312 3.22 5.24 12.66
N GLY A 313 2.31 5.22 11.68
CA GLY A 313 1.87 6.37 10.90
C GLY A 313 0.56 6.98 11.42
N THR A 314 -0.31 7.40 10.51
CA THR A 314 -1.66 7.91 10.81
C THR A 314 -2.72 6.92 10.38
N LEU A 315 -3.62 6.53 11.29
CA LEU A 315 -4.87 5.84 11.00
C LEU A 315 -6.02 6.80 11.28
N ARG A 316 -6.92 7.01 10.31
CA ARG A 316 -8.02 7.96 10.50
C ARG A 316 -9.33 7.56 9.84
N GLY A 317 -10.45 8.03 10.38
CA GLY A 317 -11.69 8.16 9.62
C GLY A 317 -11.57 9.27 8.56
N SER A 318 -12.30 9.14 7.46
CA SER A 318 -12.39 10.11 6.36
C SER A 318 -13.80 10.68 6.16
N THR A 319 -14.82 10.08 6.78
CA THR A 319 -16.22 10.53 6.73
C THR A 319 -16.75 10.76 8.14
N THR A 320 -18.05 11.06 8.26
CA THR A 320 -18.70 11.31 9.55
C THR A 320 -18.92 10.04 10.38
N SER A 321 -18.95 8.87 9.74
CA SER A 321 -19.15 7.59 10.40
C SER A 321 -18.36 6.53 9.65
N ASP A 322 -17.19 6.21 10.19
CA ASP A 322 -16.34 5.17 9.66
C ASP A 322 -16.21 4.03 10.68
N SER A 323 -16.07 2.82 10.18
CA SER A 323 -15.73 1.66 10.99
C SER A 323 -14.56 0.92 10.38
N LEU A 324 -13.66 0.46 11.24
CA LEU A 324 -12.68 -0.54 10.93
C LEU A 324 -13.09 -1.81 11.67
N ASN A 325 -13.50 -2.82 10.90
CA ASN A 325 -13.93 -4.11 11.44
C ASN A 325 -12.84 -5.16 11.18
N TYR A 326 -12.52 -5.97 12.20
CA TYR A 326 -11.67 -7.13 12.04
C TYR A 326 -12.54 -8.39 12.00
N ASP A 327 -12.71 -8.94 10.80
CA ASP A 327 -13.51 -10.13 10.59
C ASP A 327 -12.60 -11.37 10.51
N HIS A 328 -12.91 -12.39 11.31
CA HIS A 328 -12.22 -13.68 11.28
C HIS A 328 -13.21 -14.79 10.97
N GLU A 329 -13.02 -15.47 9.83
CA GLU A 329 -14.02 -16.43 9.33
C GLU A 329 -14.01 -17.78 10.08
N VAL A 330 -13.03 -18.08 10.95
CA VAL A 330 -12.90 -19.41 11.57
C VAL A 330 -12.43 -19.39 13.04
N SER A 331 -13.28 -19.93 13.92
CA SER A 331 -13.09 -20.45 15.30
C SER A 331 -12.27 -19.62 16.31
N ALA A 332 -12.88 -19.37 17.48
CA ALA A 332 -12.33 -18.69 18.66
C ALA A 332 -10.83 -18.94 18.89
N GLY A 333 -10.05 -17.86 19.03
CA GLY A 333 -8.64 -17.89 19.44
C GLY A 333 -7.63 -17.27 18.47
N SER A 334 -8.07 -16.72 17.33
CA SER A 334 -7.20 -15.91 16.47
C SER A 334 -7.27 -14.44 16.83
N ASP A 335 -6.52 -14.05 17.85
CA ASP A 335 -6.46 -12.65 18.28
C ASP A 335 -5.80 -11.77 17.21
N LEU A 336 -6.42 -10.62 16.94
CA LEU A 336 -5.74 -9.49 16.33
C LEU A 336 -4.96 -8.77 17.43
N ILE A 337 -3.65 -8.68 17.27
CA ILE A 337 -2.80 -7.81 18.08
C ILE A 337 -2.64 -6.50 17.33
N PHE A 338 -3.32 -5.45 17.78
CA PHE A 338 -3.14 -4.11 17.24
C PHE A 338 -2.20 -3.31 18.16
N THR A 339 -1.00 -2.99 17.66
CA THR A 339 -0.04 -2.14 18.37
C THR A 339 0.01 -0.76 17.71
N ASN A 340 -0.22 0.29 18.50
CA ASN A 340 -0.12 1.66 18.02
C ASN A 340 1.03 2.43 18.68
N SER A 341 1.89 3.01 17.85
CA SER A 341 2.94 3.98 18.21
C SER A 341 2.85 5.28 17.39
N GLY A 342 1.85 5.39 16.51
CA GLY A 342 1.53 6.57 15.72
C GLY A 342 0.25 7.29 16.16
N ILE A 343 -0.46 7.88 15.19
CA ILE A 343 -1.68 8.69 15.38
C ILE A 343 -2.91 7.86 15.02
N ILE A 344 -3.94 7.92 15.87
CA ILE A 344 -5.31 7.52 15.54
C ILE A 344 -6.22 8.76 15.64
N ALA A 345 -6.98 9.06 14.59
CA ALA A 345 -7.92 10.18 14.52
C ALA A 345 -9.30 9.72 14.03
N ALA A 346 -10.39 10.27 14.57
CA ALA A 346 -11.73 9.80 14.19
C ALA A 346 -12.27 10.46 12.91
N GLY A 347 -11.74 11.63 12.54
CA GLY A 347 -12.15 12.38 11.34
C GLY A 347 -10.98 12.85 10.47
N ASN A 348 -11.34 13.46 9.32
CA ASN A 348 -10.40 13.91 8.28
C ASN A 348 -9.63 15.20 8.67
N GLY A 349 -9.72 15.64 9.93
CA GLY A 349 -9.83 17.04 10.31
C GLY A 349 -8.72 17.68 11.14
N SER A 350 -7.55 17.08 11.32
CA SER A 350 -6.47 17.78 12.03
C SER A 350 -5.88 18.92 11.18
N ASN A 351 -6.40 20.15 11.39
CA ASN A 351 -5.94 21.48 10.91
C ASN A 351 -6.71 22.19 9.77
N GLY A 352 -7.95 21.83 9.44
CA GLY A 352 -8.71 22.49 8.36
C GLY A 352 -9.88 23.35 8.85
N SER A 353 -10.07 24.54 8.26
CA SER A 353 -11.24 25.44 8.41
C SER A 353 -12.55 24.88 7.81
N GLY A 354 -12.71 23.55 7.79
CA GLY A 354 -13.82 22.84 7.15
C GLY A 354 -15.01 22.62 8.07
N LEU A 355 -16.21 22.67 7.48
CA LEU A 355 -17.51 22.50 8.16
C LEU A 355 -17.85 21.04 8.51
N THR A 356 -16.98 20.08 8.20
CA THR A 356 -17.24 18.62 8.28
C THR A 356 -16.15 17.87 9.04
N SER A 357 -15.44 18.54 9.94
CA SER A 357 -14.23 18.06 10.65
C SER A 357 -14.50 17.01 11.75
N VAL A 358 -15.67 16.38 11.77
CA VAL A 358 -16.12 15.54 12.87
C VAL A 358 -16.49 14.15 12.34
N GLY A 359 -15.85 13.12 12.91
CA GLY A 359 -16.09 11.73 12.56
C GLY A 359 -16.16 10.81 13.78
N THR A 360 -16.97 9.76 13.68
CA THR A 360 -16.84 8.61 14.58
C THR A 360 -16.02 7.55 13.88
N LEU A 361 -14.94 7.09 14.50
CA LEU A 361 -14.19 5.90 14.08
C LEU A 361 -14.49 4.76 15.06
N THR A 362 -15.19 3.75 14.56
CA THR A 362 -15.56 2.58 15.35
C THR A 362 -14.59 1.43 15.08
N PHE A 363 -13.99 0.88 16.12
CA PHE A 363 -13.24 -0.37 16.07
C PHE A 363 -14.13 -1.51 16.53
N ILE A 364 -14.23 -2.56 15.71
CA ILE A 364 -15.03 -3.75 15.99
C ILE A 364 -14.09 -4.96 16.01
N ASP A 365 -14.06 -5.68 17.13
CA ASP A 365 -13.17 -6.83 17.37
C ASP A 365 -11.65 -6.52 17.29
N PHE A 366 -11.23 -5.33 17.75
CA PHE A 366 -9.83 -4.92 17.89
C PHE A 366 -9.38 -4.85 19.35
N ASN A 367 -8.34 -5.61 19.71
CA ASN A 367 -7.60 -5.37 20.94
C ASN A 367 -6.42 -4.43 20.66
N ILE A 368 -6.56 -3.17 21.10
CA ILE A 368 -5.62 -2.07 20.87
C ILE A 368 -4.66 -1.95 22.05
N THR A 369 -3.36 -2.10 21.82
CA THR A 369 -2.31 -1.82 22.80
C THR A 369 -1.47 -0.61 22.35
N HIS A 370 -1.45 0.43 23.17
CA HIS A 370 -0.50 1.53 23.06
C HIS A 370 0.74 1.17 23.87
N SER A 371 1.89 1.01 23.22
CA SER A 371 3.08 0.41 23.84
C SER A 371 4.22 1.39 24.12
N VAL A 372 4.12 2.64 23.65
CA VAL A 372 5.21 3.63 23.72
C VAL A 372 4.70 5.06 23.91
N THR A 373 5.57 5.92 24.42
CA THR A 373 5.32 7.35 24.70
C THR A 373 5.00 8.19 23.47
N THR A 374 5.27 7.68 22.26
CA THR A 374 4.97 8.38 21.00
C THR A 374 3.56 8.09 20.47
N SER A 375 2.84 7.14 21.07
CA SER A 375 1.47 6.84 20.68
C SER A 375 0.54 7.99 21.06
N SER A 376 -0.30 8.44 20.13
CA SER A 376 -1.20 9.57 20.34
C SER A 376 -2.61 9.26 19.87
N LEU A 377 -3.60 9.59 20.71
CA LEU A 377 -4.99 9.70 20.31
C LEU A 377 -5.30 11.16 20.04
N VAL A 378 -5.85 11.47 18.87
CA VAL A 378 -6.17 12.84 18.46
C VAL A 378 -7.68 12.94 18.21
N PHE A 379 -8.30 13.93 18.85
CA PHE A 379 -9.73 14.21 18.71
C PHE A 379 -9.93 15.68 18.35
N ASP A 380 -10.77 15.94 17.36
CA ASP A 380 -11.26 17.28 17.08
C ASP A 380 -12.63 17.50 17.76
N ILE A 381 -12.76 18.60 18.51
CA ILE A 381 -14.00 19.01 19.17
C ILE A 381 -14.38 20.39 18.64
N GLY A 382 -15.52 20.49 17.96
CA GLY A 382 -16.03 21.76 17.45
C GLY A 382 -16.78 21.65 16.12
N GLY A 383 -17.42 22.76 15.74
CA GLY A 383 -18.30 22.88 14.58
C GLY A 383 -19.05 24.21 14.61
N THR A 384 -19.68 24.61 13.50
CA THR A 384 -20.47 25.86 13.43
C THR A 384 -21.73 25.82 14.29
N THR A 385 -22.19 24.61 14.64
CA THR A 385 -23.19 24.36 15.66
C THR A 385 -22.51 23.63 16.81
N GLY A 386 -22.56 24.17 18.03
CA GLY A 386 -22.02 23.47 19.20
C GLY A 386 -22.55 22.03 19.30
N GLY A 387 -21.70 21.08 19.66
CA GLY A 387 -22.09 19.68 19.90
C GLY A 387 -21.64 18.65 18.85
N GLN A 388 -20.71 18.99 17.95
CA GLN A 388 -20.06 18.00 17.08
C GLN A 388 -18.62 17.75 17.55
N PHE A 389 -18.23 16.47 17.65
CA PHE A 389 -16.96 16.04 18.19
C PHE A 389 -16.57 14.66 17.69
N ASP A 390 -15.28 14.43 17.56
CA ASP A 390 -14.70 13.14 17.24
C ASP A 390 -14.96 12.12 18.35
N VAL A 391 -15.27 10.89 17.94
CA VAL A 391 -15.48 9.76 18.86
C VAL A 391 -14.70 8.56 18.36
N ILE A 392 -13.97 7.91 19.26
CA ILE A 392 -13.50 6.55 19.06
C ILE A 392 -14.43 5.63 19.85
N ALA A 393 -15.10 4.74 19.14
CA ALA A 393 -16.00 3.74 19.72
C ALA A 393 -15.37 2.35 19.64
N LEU A 394 -15.43 1.61 20.74
CA LEU A 394 -14.98 0.22 20.84
C LEU A 394 -16.21 -0.69 20.93
N GLN A 395 -16.33 -1.61 19.99
CA GLN A 395 -17.38 -2.64 19.98
C GLN A 395 -16.74 -4.01 20.04
N SER A 396 -17.08 -4.82 21.04
CA SER A 396 -16.42 -6.12 21.30
C SER A 396 -14.89 -6.03 21.34
N SER A 397 -14.37 -4.86 21.73
CA SER A 397 -12.97 -4.47 21.59
C SER A 397 -12.40 -4.05 22.96
N GLN A 398 -11.09 -4.18 23.14
CA GLN A 398 -10.38 -3.68 24.33
C GLN A 398 -9.28 -2.69 23.94
N MET A 399 -9.01 -1.71 24.80
CA MET A 399 -7.92 -0.74 24.64
C MET A 399 -7.08 -0.68 25.92
N ALA A 400 -5.79 -1.00 25.80
CA ALA A 400 -4.79 -0.85 26.83
C ALA A 400 -3.87 0.35 26.51
N LEU A 401 -3.90 1.36 27.36
CA LEU A 401 -3.13 2.60 27.24
C LEU A 401 -1.86 2.53 28.09
N THR A 402 -0.68 2.37 27.48
CA THR A 402 0.59 2.43 28.22
C THR A 402 1.40 3.63 27.76
N ASN A 403 1.49 4.66 28.61
CA ASN A 403 2.20 5.90 28.31
C ASN A 403 1.69 6.64 27.06
N ALA A 404 0.41 6.51 26.71
CA ALA A 404 -0.15 7.21 25.55
C ALA A 404 -0.28 8.72 25.81
N THR A 405 -0.29 9.52 24.74
CA THR A 405 -0.69 10.93 24.81
C THR A 405 -2.09 11.11 24.25
N LEU A 406 -2.84 12.05 24.81
CA LEU A 406 -4.14 12.48 24.30
C LEU A 406 -4.02 13.92 23.82
N ALA A 407 -4.36 14.19 22.56
CA ALA A 407 -4.46 15.53 22.02
C ALA A 407 -5.90 15.83 21.63
N ILE A 408 -6.43 16.94 22.14
CA ILE A 408 -7.78 17.45 21.85
C ILE A 408 -7.62 18.78 21.12
N ASN A 409 -8.09 18.88 19.89
CA ASN A 409 -8.09 20.14 19.15
C ASN A 409 -9.48 20.77 19.20
N LEU A 410 -9.59 21.95 19.80
CA LEU A 410 -10.78 22.77 19.78
C LEU A 410 -10.82 23.54 18.45
N VAL A 411 -11.72 23.13 17.56
CA VAL A 411 -11.84 23.71 16.22
C VAL A 411 -13.01 24.67 16.13
N ASN A 412 -12.99 25.55 15.11
CA ASN A 412 -14.12 26.42 14.76
C ASN A 412 -14.66 27.32 15.90
N GLY A 413 -13.81 27.77 16.82
CA GLY A 413 -14.21 28.68 17.90
C GLY A 413 -15.13 28.03 18.95
N PHE A 414 -15.03 26.71 19.12
CA PHE A 414 -15.81 25.96 20.10
C PHE A 414 -15.71 26.57 21.51
N THR A 415 -16.88 26.88 22.09
CA THR A 415 -17.05 27.51 23.41
C THR A 415 -18.01 26.66 24.26
N PRO A 416 -17.53 25.59 24.90
CA PRO A 416 -18.38 24.71 25.70
C PRO A 416 -18.92 25.47 26.93
N SER A 417 -20.16 25.14 27.31
CA SER A 417 -20.71 25.57 28.59
C SER A 417 -19.99 24.89 29.76
N SER A 418 -20.08 25.45 30.97
CA SER A 418 -19.46 24.87 32.18
C SER A 418 -20.03 23.51 32.58
N SER A 419 -21.18 23.11 32.04
CA SER A 419 -21.82 21.81 32.23
C SER A 419 -21.62 20.85 31.05
N PHE A 420 -20.83 21.24 30.04
CA PHE A 420 -20.57 20.39 28.90
C PHE A 420 -19.68 19.22 29.31
N ALA A 421 -20.16 18.02 29.04
CA ALA A 421 -19.43 16.77 29.22
C ALA A 421 -19.43 16.00 27.90
N LEU A 422 -18.37 15.23 27.67
CA LEU A 422 -18.17 14.50 26.43
C LEU A 422 -17.53 13.14 26.68
N ASP A 423 -18.08 12.12 26.04
CA ASP A 423 -17.46 10.80 25.96
C ASP A 423 -16.76 10.66 24.60
N ILE A 424 -15.45 10.89 24.59
CA ILE A 424 -14.61 10.76 23.37
C ILE A 424 -14.11 9.33 23.13
N LEU A 425 -14.12 8.51 24.18
CA LEU A 425 -13.80 7.10 24.17
C LEU A 425 -14.98 6.34 24.76
N THR A 426 -15.64 5.53 23.94
CA THR A 426 -16.81 4.75 24.35
C THR A 426 -16.55 3.26 24.14
N SER A 427 -17.17 2.42 24.96
CA SER A 427 -17.10 0.96 24.80
C SER A 427 -18.39 0.29 25.25
N ASP A 428 -18.78 -0.77 24.54
CA ASP A 428 -19.91 -1.65 24.91
C ASP A 428 -19.52 -2.75 25.91
N VAL A 429 -18.25 -3.15 25.95
CA VAL A 429 -17.71 -4.11 26.93
C VAL A 429 -17.27 -3.40 28.22
N PRO A 430 -17.76 -3.79 29.41
CA PRO A 430 -17.28 -3.26 30.69
C PRO A 430 -15.79 -3.54 30.91
N SER A 431 -15.05 -2.57 31.45
CA SER A 431 -13.60 -2.68 31.73
C SER A 431 -12.70 -2.90 30.51
N SER A 432 -13.21 -2.65 29.30
CA SER A 432 -12.46 -2.78 28.06
C SER A 432 -11.34 -1.76 27.89
N ILE A 433 -11.44 -0.59 28.54
CA ILE A 433 -10.44 0.47 28.51
C ILE A 433 -9.65 0.45 29.82
N SER A 434 -8.34 0.27 29.72
CA SER A 434 -7.41 0.24 30.86
C SER A 434 -6.14 1.02 30.57
N GLY A 435 -5.39 1.42 31.61
CA GLY A 435 -4.06 2.03 31.46
C GLY A 435 -3.96 3.49 31.94
N SER A 436 -3.07 4.29 31.35
CA SER A 436 -2.92 5.72 31.65
C SER A 436 -2.41 6.54 30.47
N PHE A 437 -2.80 7.82 30.43
CA PHE A 437 -2.14 8.82 29.59
C PHE A 437 -0.96 9.42 30.35
N VAL A 438 0.19 9.58 29.67
CA VAL A 438 1.36 10.29 30.21
C VAL A 438 1.20 11.81 30.08
N GLY A 439 0.35 12.28 29.18
CA GLY A 439 0.03 13.68 28.99
C GLY A 439 -1.26 13.87 28.20
N ILE A 440 -2.01 14.91 28.57
CA ILE A 440 -3.21 15.36 27.87
C ILE A 440 -2.92 16.78 27.39
N THR A 441 -3.09 17.05 26.10
CA THR A 441 -2.90 18.37 25.53
C THR A 441 -4.21 18.83 24.91
N VAL A 442 -4.62 20.06 25.22
CA VAL A 442 -5.77 20.70 24.57
C VAL A 442 -5.26 21.87 23.76
N ASN A 443 -5.41 21.79 22.45
CA ASN A 443 -5.03 22.82 21.50
C ASN A 443 -6.28 23.63 21.13
N GLY A 444 -6.30 24.94 21.32
CA GLY A 444 -7.44 25.78 20.95
C GLY A 444 -7.06 27.26 20.96
N SER A 445 -7.95 28.14 20.51
CA SER A 445 -7.75 29.58 20.74
C SER A 445 -7.71 29.83 22.25
N ALA A 446 -6.70 30.53 22.74
CA ALA A 446 -6.40 30.69 24.16
C ALA A 446 -7.51 31.42 24.91
N ASN A 447 -8.56 30.70 25.32
CA ASN A 447 -9.54 31.18 26.28
C ASN A 447 -9.09 30.70 27.67
N PRO A 448 -8.65 31.60 28.56
CA PRO A 448 -8.13 31.24 29.88
C PRO A 448 -9.18 30.65 30.84
N ASN A 449 -10.45 30.53 30.42
CA ASN A 449 -11.56 30.09 31.26
C ASN A 449 -11.95 28.61 31.11
N TYR A 450 -11.23 27.82 30.31
CA TYR A 450 -11.51 26.38 30.23
C TYR A 450 -10.81 25.63 31.35
N SER A 451 -11.59 25.03 32.25
CA SER A 451 -11.13 23.97 33.13
C SER A 451 -11.51 22.62 32.51
N PHE A 452 -10.51 21.80 32.22
CA PHE A 452 -10.74 20.41 31.85
C PHE A 452 -10.81 19.59 33.12
N ASN A 453 -11.96 18.98 33.37
CA ASN A 453 -12.09 17.98 34.41
C ASN A 453 -12.17 16.62 33.74
N TYR A 454 -11.19 15.77 34.01
CA TYR A 454 -11.13 14.41 33.49
C TYR A 454 -11.64 13.47 34.58
N ASN A 455 -12.75 12.78 34.31
CA ASN A 455 -13.29 11.77 35.20
C ASN A 455 -13.17 10.41 34.52
N SER A 456 -12.35 9.53 35.08
CA SER A 456 -12.25 8.13 34.65
C SER A 456 -12.81 7.26 35.75
N THR A 457 -13.82 6.47 35.43
CA THR A 457 -14.34 5.40 36.31
C THR A 457 -13.34 4.25 36.48
N THR A 458 -12.24 4.24 35.71
CA THR A 458 -11.22 3.19 35.67
C THR A 458 -9.83 3.63 36.19
N GLY A 459 -9.65 4.88 36.65
CA GLY A 459 -8.42 5.35 37.30
C GLY A 459 -7.29 5.83 36.38
N ILE A 460 -7.58 6.19 35.13
CA ILE A 460 -6.60 6.41 34.05
C ILE A 460 -6.09 7.88 34.01
N GLY A 461 -5.05 8.25 34.76
CA GLY A 461 -4.16 9.38 34.42
C GLY A 461 -4.32 10.75 35.13
N THR A 462 -3.28 11.59 35.00
CA THR A 462 -3.14 12.96 35.53
C THR A 462 -3.20 14.01 34.42
N LEU A 463 -3.92 15.11 34.65
CA LEU A 463 -4.08 16.22 33.70
C LEU A 463 -2.89 17.18 33.73
N SER A 464 -2.30 17.50 32.57
CA SER A 464 -1.43 18.67 32.41
C SER A 464 -2.08 19.65 31.43
N TYR A 465 -1.98 20.95 31.70
CA TYR A 465 -2.54 22.00 30.83
C TYR A 465 -1.40 22.91 30.40
N ASN A 466 -1.04 22.86 29.11
CA ASN A 466 -0.13 23.83 28.51
C ASN A 466 -0.98 24.91 27.81
N ALA A 467 -1.37 25.95 28.53
CA ALA A 467 -1.83 27.17 27.87
C ALA A 467 -0.66 27.80 27.12
N ILE A 468 -0.75 27.90 25.79
CA ILE A 468 0.08 28.83 25.02
C ILE A 468 -0.48 30.23 25.30
N PRO A 469 0.24 31.14 25.98
CA PRO A 469 -0.26 32.48 26.23
C PRO A 469 -0.49 33.19 24.90
N GLU A 470 -1.59 33.93 24.76
CA GLU A 470 -1.82 34.73 23.56
C GLU A 470 -0.65 35.69 23.30
N PRO A 471 -0.34 36.03 22.04
CA PRO A 471 0.62 37.10 21.70
C PRO A 471 0.33 38.42 22.43
N SER A 472 -0.94 38.68 22.76
CA SER A 472 -1.40 39.84 23.55
C SER A 472 -0.85 39.83 24.99
N THR A 473 -0.61 38.66 25.58
CA THR A 473 0.00 38.50 26.92
C THR A 473 1.46 38.94 26.90
N TYR A 474 2.19 38.60 25.84
CA TYR A 474 3.55 39.08 25.61
C TYR A 474 3.59 40.57 25.27
N ALA A 475 2.59 41.08 24.55
CA ALA A 475 2.44 42.50 24.26
C ALA A 475 2.13 43.32 25.53
N ALA A 476 1.30 42.80 26.44
CA ALA A 476 1.00 43.44 27.73
C ALA A 476 2.22 43.42 28.67
N ALA A 477 2.96 42.32 28.71
CA ALA A 477 4.22 42.23 29.47
C ALA A 477 5.29 43.17 28.90
N ALA A 478 5.43 43.27 27.57
CA ALA A 478 6.31 44.23 26.91
C ALA A 478 5.85 45.68 27.13
N GLY A 479 4.53 45.92 27.16
CA GLY A 479 3.92 47.22 27.49
C GLY A 479 4.21 47.65 28.94
N LEU A 480 4.12 46.73 29.90
CA LEU A 480 4.46 46.99 31.30
C LEU A 480 5.96 47.21 31.51
N LEU A 481 6.82 46.45 30.82
CA LEU A 481 8.27 46.64 30.84
C LEU A 481 8.69 48.00 30.23
N SER A 482 8.05 48.41 29.14
CA SER A 482 8.29 49.72 28.51
C SER A 482 7.79 50.89 29.37
N LEU A 483 6.65 50.74 30.07
CA LEU A 483 6.18 51.69 31.09
C LEU A 483 7.15 51.79 32.28
N GLY A 484 7.66 50.67 32.78
CA GLY A 484 8.66 50.63 33.85
C GLY A 484 9.97 51.32 33.45
N ALA A 485 10.46 51.08 32.23
CA ALA A 485 11.62 51.75 31.68
C ALA A 485 11.40 53.26 31.48
N GLY A 486 10.20 53.67 31.05
CA GLY A 486 9.81 55.08 30.91
C GLY A 486 9.81 55.83 32.25
N ILE A 487 9.28 55.21 33.31
CA ILE A 487 9.25 55.79 34.68
C ILE A 487 10.66 55.90 35.27
N LEU A 488 11.52 54.88 35.06
CA LEU A 488 12.93 54.93 35.49
C LEU A 488 13.73 56.01 34.76
N ARG A 489 13.44 56.25 33.47
CA ARG A 489 14.07 57.33 32.70
C ARG A 489 13.61 58.72 33.18
N ARG A 490 12.33 58.89 33.50
CA ARG A 490 11.77 60.16 34.01
C ARG A 490 12.33 60.54 35.39
N ARG A 491 12.68 59.57 36.24
CA ARG A 491 13.36 59.81 37.52
C ARG A 491 14.82 60.27 37.38
N ARG A 492 15.47 60.04 36.24
CA ARG A 492 16.84 60.54 35.98
C ARG A 492 16.89 61.95 35.40
N THR A 493 15.79 62.46 34.83
CA THR A 493 15.76 63.79 34.20
C THR A 493 15.37 64.92 35.17
N VAL A 494 14.88 64.60 36.37
CA VAL A 494 14.53 65.60 37.41
C VAL A 494 15.63 65.64 38.48
N LYS A 495 16.81 66.13 38.10
CA LYS A 495 17.85 66.69 38.99
C LYS A 495 18.96 67.28 38.12
N VAL A 496 18.78 68.53 37.68
CA VAL A 496 19.78 69.63 37.70
C VAL A 496 19.02 70.92 37.35
N ALA A 497 18.70 71.70 38.38
CA ALA A 497 18.55 73.16 38.31
C ALA A 497 18.59 73.69 39.75
N ALA A 498 19.80 73.75 40.29
CA ALA A 498 20.26 74.74 41.26
C ALA A 498 21.74 74.97 40.95
#